data_AF-A0A1H3SD48-F1
#
_entry.id   AF-A0A1H3SD48-F1
#
_cell.length_a   1.000
_cell.length_b   1.000
_cell.length_c   1.000
_cell.angle_alpha   90.00
_cell.angle_beta   90.00
_cell.angle_gamma   90.00
#
_symmetry.space_group_name_H-M   'P 1'
#
loop_
_entity.id
_entity.type
_entity.pdbx_description
1 polymer ?
#
loop_
_entity_poly.entity_id
_entity_poly.type
_entity_poly.pdbx_seq_one_letter_code
_entity_poly.pdbx_strand_id
1 'polypeptide(L)'
;MNGQNQLTGTEEVTGLDHLDSFFRDTYMNGNIERLPKDLLCTIYCSEEGIATDYETGCYLLKLIYEDHQLFLSPPLLAADRILAEAISRHFGDDNHLDLTFLTDYELLSILGKSNKKQVVALVELLTQPPEQIHVSSTISGDGILLGARKIYNKTPLYCGQPFSRMLDGQTMLAKLKGLEKNYELILTIS
;
A
#
# COMPACT_ATOMS: atom_id res chain seq x y z
N MET A 1 17.02 11.60 6.66
CA MET A 1 16.09 12.56 6.02
C MET A 1 14.64 12.32 6.47
N ASN A 2 14.39 12.13 7.78
CA ASN A 2 13.05 11.73 8.28
C ASN A 2 12.41 12.82 9.17
N GLY A 3 12.65 14.09 8.85
CA GLY A 3 11.96 15.20 9.52
C GLY A 3 10.60 15.46 8.86
N GLN A 4 9.63 15.94 9.64
CA GLN A 4 8.38 16.48 9.08
C GLN A 4 8.71 17.73 8.24
N ASN A 5 8.27 17.74 6.99
CA ASN A 5 8.47 18.84 6.05
C ASN A 5 7.50 18.69 4.88
N GLN A 6 7.62 19.55 3.87
CA GLN A 6 6.72 19.58 2.72
C GLN A 6 6.77 18.30 1.87
N LEU A 7 7.92 17.61 1.85
CA LEU A 7 8.11 16.37 1.09
C LEU A 7 7.43 15.19 1.80
N THR A 8 7.64 15.04 3.11
CA THR A 8 7.18 13.89 3.92
C THR A 8 5.83 14.12 4.63
N GLY A 9 5.40 15.38 4.69
CA GLY A 9 4.24 15.86 5.45
C GLY A 9 4.47 15.89 6.96
N THR A 10 3.38 16.11 7.71
CA THR A 10 3.36 16.00 9.18
C THR A 10 2.67 14.70 9.61
N GLU A 11 2.31 14.56 10.89
CA GLU A 11 1.46 13.45 11.36
C GLU A 11 0.03 13.52 10.81
N GLU A 12 -0.50 14.73 10.56
CA GLU A 12 -1.88 14.93 10.11
C GLU A 12 -1.96 15.34 8.63
N VAL A 13 -0.87 15.90 8.07
CA VAL A 13 -0.86 16.54 6.76
C VAL A 13 -0.09 15.72 5.73
N THR A 14 -0.70 15.50 4.56
CA THR A 14 -0.09 14.80 3.44
C THR A 14 1.07 15.61 2.85
N GLY A 15 2.21 14.96 2.59
CA GLY A 15 3.36 15.55 1.89
C GLY A 15 3.36 15.26 0.39
N LEU A 16 4.31 15.86 -0.34
CA LEU A 16 4.47 15.67 -1.78
C LEU A 16 4.75 14.22 -2.19
N ASP A 17 5.50 13.47 -1.39
CA ASP A 17 5.85 12.06 -1.68
C ASP A 17 4.58 11.18 -1.75
N HIS A 18 3.72 11.26 -0.74
CA HIS A 18 2.46 10.54 -0.75
C HIS A 18 1.50 11.06 -1.83
N LEU A 19 1.49 12.37 -2.11
CA LEU A 19 0.65 12.93 -3.18
C LEU A 19 1.01 12.32 -4.55
N ASP A 20 2.31 12.20 -4.86
CA ASP A 20 2.76 11.51 -6.08
C ASP A 20 2.25 10.07 -6.12
N SER A 21 2.45 9.31 -5.02
CA SER A 21 1.98 7.92 -4.96
C SER A 21 0.48 7.81 -5.19
N PHE A 22 -0.34 8.63 -4.52
CA PHE A 22 -1.79 8.60 -4.73
C PHE A 22 -2.18 8.90 -6.17
N PHE A 23 -1.54 9.86 -6.84
CA PHE A 23 -1.83 10.12 -8.25
C PHE A 23 -1.36 9.00 -9.17
N ARG A 24 -0.13 8.53 -8.99
CA ARG A 24 0.49 7.50 -9.83
C ARG A 24 -0.24 6.18 -9.67
N ASP A 25 -0.50 5.73 -8.45
CA ASP A 25 -1.03 4.41 -8.17
C ASP A 25 -2.51 4.33 -8.59
N THR A 26 -3.31 5.37 -8.33
CA THR A 26 -4.70 5.43 -8.82
C THR A 26 -4.78 5.55 -10.34
N TYR A 27 -3.85 6.29 -10.97
CA TYR A 27 -3.73 6.35 -12.44
C TYR A 27 -3.40 4.99 -13.05
N MET A 28 -2.40 4.30 -12.51
CA MET A 28 -1.98 2.99 -13.00
C MET A 28 -3.04 1.90 -12.74
N ASN A 29 -3.84 2.06 -11.69
CA ASN A 29 -4.99 1.21 -11.41
C ASN A 29 -6.20 1.49 -12.33
N GLY A 30 -6.16 2.54 -13.16
CA GLY A 30 -7.26 2.93 -14.04
C GLY A 30 -8.44 3.60 -13.33
N ASN A 31 -8.29 3.96 -12.05
CA ASN A 31 -9.32 4.55 -11.21
C ASN A 31 -9.05 6.05 -11.02
N ILE A 32 -9.23 6.84 -12.07
CA ILE A 32 -9.19 8.30 -11.96
C ILE A 32 -10.37 8.92 -12.71
N GLU A 33 -10.94 9.97 -12.14
CA GLU A 33 -11.95 10.80 -12.81
C GLU A 33 -11.35 12.07 -13.40
N ARG A 34 -10.26 12.58 -12.79
CA ARG A 34 -9.55 13.80 -13.17
C ARG A 34 -8.05 13.52 -13.26
N LEU A 35 -7.41 14.01 -14.33
CA LEU A 35 -5.96 13.88 -14.48
C LEU A 35 -5.24 14.80 -13.49
N PRO A 36 -4.07 14.41 -12.98
CA PRO A 36 -3.30 15.25 -12.05
C PRO A 36 -3.08 16.67 -12.57
N LYS A 37 -2.78 16.82 -13.87
CA LYS A 37 -2.58 18.13 -14.54
C LYS A 37 -3.76 19.10 -14.37
N ASP A 38 -4.99 18.57 -14.23
CA ASP A 38 -6.21 19.37 -14.10
C ASP A 38 -6.49 19.79 -12.65
N LEU A 39 -5.67 19.31 -11.70
CA LEU A 39 -5.73 19.60 -10.27
C LEU A 39 -4.55 20.44 -9.80
N LEU A 40 -3.43 20.44 -10.54
CA LEU A 40 -2.21 21.14 -10.11
C LEU A 40 -2.41 22.64 -9.86
N CYS A 41 -3.34 23.29 -10.58
CA CYS A 41 -3.62 24.71 -10.39
C CYS A 41 -4.34 25.05 -9.08
N THR A 42 -4.90 24.05 -8.39
CA THR A 42 -5.63 24.18 -7.12
C THR A 42 -4.91 23.49 -5.96
N ILE A 43 -3.67 23.01 -6.19
CA ILE A 43 -2.80 22.39 -5.20
C ILE A 43 -1.64 23.34 -4.89
N TYR A 44 -1.38 23.55 -3.60
CA TYR A 44 -0.35 24.41 -3.07
C TYR A 44 0.54 23.61 -2.12
N CYS A 45 1.82 23.97 -2.07
CA CYS A 45 2.77 23.42 -1.12
C CYS A 45 2.97 24.42 0.03
N SER A 46 2.44 24.11 1.21
CA SER A 46 2.67 24.85 2.45
C SER A 46 3.87 24.28 3.21
N GLU A 47 4.29 24.91 4.31
CA GLU A 47 5.36 24.38 5.17
C GLU A 47 5.04 23.01 5.78
N GLU A 48 3.75 22.72 6.00
CA GLU A 48 3.28 21.47 6.59
C GLU A 48 3.01 20.37 5.54
N GLY A 49 2.88 20.72 4.27
CA GLY A 49 2.61 19.78 3.19
C GLY A 49 1.64 20.30 2.14
N ILE A 50 0.68 19.48 1.73
CA ILE A 50 -0.24 19.76 0.64
C ILE A 50 -1.45 20.55 1.15
N ALA A 51 -1.70 21.70 0.55
CA ALA A 51 -2.89 22.51 0.74
C ALA A 51 -3.68 22.63 -0.56
N THR A 52 -5.01 22.70 -0.47
CA THR A 52 -5.89 22.73 -1.62
C THR A 52 -7.09 23.65 -1.41
N ASP A 53 -7.85 23.88 -2.47
CA ASP A 53 -9.25 24.26 -2.31
C ASP A 53 -10.10 23.08 -1.81
N TYR A 54 -11.38 23.34 -1.55
CA TYR A 54 -12.29 22.34 -0.98
C TYR A 54 -12.52 21.16 -1.93
N GLU A 55 -12.86 21.44 -3.19
CA GLU A 55 -13.23 20.43 -4.18
C GLU A 55 -12.07 19.48 -4.47
N THR A 56 -10.88 20.06 -4.67
CA THR A 56 -9.65 19.31 -4.90
C THR A 56 -9.29 18.47 -3.67
N GLY A 57 -9.46 19.02 -2.47
CA GLY A 57 -9.19 18.29 -1.24
C GLY A 57 -10.12 17.09 -1.05
N CYS A 58 -11.42 17.24 -1.32
CA CYS A 58 -12.37 16.12 -1.31
C CYS A 58 -12.01 15.06 -2.36
N TYR A 59 -11.57 15.48 -3.55
CA TYR A 59 -11.10 14.54 -4.57
C TYR A 59 -9.82 13.81 -4.14
N LEU A 60 -8.86 14.49 -3.52
CA LEU A 60 -7.67 13.85 -2.97
C LEU A 60 -8.01 12.84 -1.86
N LEU A 61 -8.97 13.14 -0.98
CA LEU A 61 -9.46 12.18 0.01
C LEU A 61 -10.02 10.91 -0.64
N LYS A 62 -10.69 11.03 -1.79
CA LYS A 62 -11.16 9.89 -2.57
C LYS A 62 -9.99 9.07 -3.14
N LEU A 63 -9.00 9.73 -3.74
CA LEU A 63 -7.81 9.02 -4.26
C LEU A 63 -7.06 8.26 -3.16
N ILE A 64 -6.91 8.87 -1.98
CA ILE A 64 -6.32 8.20 -0.81
C ILE A 64 -7.12 6.93 -0.50
N TYR A 65 -8.44 7.00 -0.47
CA TYR A 65 -9.27 5.83 -0.21
C TYR A 65 -9.14 4.74 -1.27
N GLU A 66 -9.17 5.10 -2.56
CA GLU A 66 -9.06 4.15 -3.67
C GLU A 66 -7.68 3.46 -3.71
N ASP A 67 -6.62 4.20 -3.41
CA ASP A 67 -5.28 3.66 -3.23
C ASP A 67 -5.24 2.60 -2.12
N HIS A 68 -5.85 2.90 -0.96
CA HIS A 68 -5.95 1.94 0.15
C HIS A 68 -6.79 0.73 -0.20
N GLN A 69 -7.88 0.90 -0.95
CA GLN A 69 -8.68 -0.24 -1.41
C GLN A 69 -7.85 -1.19 -2.28
N LEU A 70 -6.94 -0.65 -3.10
CA LEU A 70 -6.04 -1.46 -3.92
C LEU A 70 -5.03 -2.20 -3.04
N PHE A 71 -4.16 -1.50 -2.30
CA PHE A 71 -3.06 -2.17 -1.61
C PHE A 71 -3.50 -3.01 -0.39
N LEU A 72 -4.69 -2.75 0.17
CA LEU A 72 -5.31 -3.60 1.19
C LEU A 72 -6.25 -4.67 0.60
N SER A 73 -6.29 -4.82 -0.72
CA SER A 73 -7.05 -5.89 -1.35
C SER A 73 -6.49 -7.27 -0.93
N PRO A 74 -7.36 -8.28 -0.71
CA PRO A 74 -6.90 -9.61 -0.32
C PRO A 74 -5.82 -10.21 -1.23
N PRO A 75 -5.89 -10.08 -2.57
CA PRO A 75 -4.86 -10.61 -3.47
C PRO A 75 -3.49 -9.94 -3.27
N LEU A 76 -3.43 -8.61 -3.09
CA LEU A 76 -2.16 -7.91 -2.89
C LEU A 76 -1.57 -8.19 -1.51
N LEU A 77 -2.40 -8.27 -0.46
CA LEU A 77 -1.95 -8.68 0.86
C LEU A 77 -1.40 -10.11 0.86
N ALA A 78 -2.03 -11.01 0.10
CA ALA A 78 -1.55 -12.38 -0.06
C ALA A 78 -0.22 -12.44 -0.82
N ALA A 79 -0.09 -11.69 -1.92
CA ALA A 79 1.16 -11.61 -2.68
C ALA A 79 2.32 -11.09 -1.82
N ASP A 80 2.12 -10.00 -1.06
CA ASP A 80 3.12 -9.49 -0.11
C ASP A 80 3.53 -10.56 0.90
N ARG A 81 2.55 -11.28 1.47
CA ARG A 81 2.83 -12.31 2.47
C ARG A 81 3.56 -13.51 1.87
N ILE A 82 3.19 -13.99 0.69
CA ILE A 82 3.86 -15.09 0.01
C ILE A 82 5.33 -14.72 -0.26
N LEU A 83 5.59 -13.51 -0.77
CA LEU A 83 6.94 -13.04 -1.01
C LEU A 83 7.74 -12.93 0.30
N ALA A 84 7.17 -12.31 1.34
CA ALA A 84 7.82 -12.20 2.65
C ALA A 84 8.15 -13.58 3.25
N GLU A 85 7.26 -14.55 3.10
CA GLU A 85 7.46 -15.92 3.56
C GLU A 85 8.57 -16.62 2.74
N ALA A 86 8.61 -16.42 1.43
CA ALA A 86 9.67 -16.96 0.57
C ALA A 86 11.05 -16.40 0.94
N ILE A 87 11.14 -15.09 1.17
CA ILE A 87 12.36 -14.40 1.61
C ILE A 87 12.80 -14.95 2.98
N SER A 88 11.92 -14.93 3.98
CA SER A 88 12.23 -15.41 5.33
C SER A 88 12.70 -16.86 5.33
N ARG A 89 12.03 -17.74 4.57
CA ARG A 89 12.44 -19.14 4.46
C ARG A 89 13.74 -19.33 3.71
N HIS A 90 14.05 -18.53 2.70
CA HIS A 90 15.29 -18.66 1.92
C HIS A 90 16.51 -18.22 2.74
N PHE A 91 16.49 -16.98 3.23
CA PHE A 91 17.62 -16.35 3.91
C PHE A 91 17.71 -16.72 5.40
N GLY A 92 16.62 -17.10 6.04
CA GLY A 92 16.59 -17.32 7.50
C GLY A 92 16.95 -16.04 8.27
N ASP A 93 17.60 -16.19 9.42
CA ASP A 93 18.11 -15.07 10.22
C ASP A 93 19.51 -14.60 9.77
N ASP A 94 20.19 -15.37 8.91
CA ASP A 94 21.53 -15.07 8.38
C ASP A 94 21.45 -14.15 7.15
N ASN A 95 21.19 -12.86 7.40
CA ASN A 95 21.18 -11.83 6.36
C ASN A 95 22.60 -11.43 5.90
N HIS A 96 23.33 -12.37 5.28
CA HIS A 96 24.62 -12.07 4.63
C HIS A 96 24.46 -11.40 3.25
N LEU A 97 23.25 -11.37 2.69
CA LEU A 97 22.93 -10.68 1.44
C LEU A 97 22.20 -9.37 1.75
N ASP A 98 22.73 -8.27 1.23
CA ASP A 98 22.07 -6.98 1.32
C ASP A 98 20.94 -6.91 0.30
N LEU A 99 19.75 -7.33 0.74
CA LEU A 99 18.52 -7.32 -0.06
C LEU A 99 18.23 -5.92 -0.66
N THR A 100 18.75 -4.85 -0.04
CA THR A 100 18.56 -3.46 -0.47
C THR A 100 19.06 -3.18 -1.89
N PHE A 101 20.01 -3.97 -2.40
CA PHE A 101 20.60 -3.75 -3.73
C PHE A 101 20.03 -4.66 -4.82
N LEU A 102 19.08 -5.54 -4.49
CA LEU A 102 18.47 -6.43 -5.47
C LEU A 102 17.27 -5.75 -6.14
N THR A 103 17.21 -5.85 -7.47
CA THR A 103 15.98 -5.59 -8.22
C THR A 103 14.96 -6.73 -8.00
N ASP A 104 13.69 -6.47 -8.30
CA ASP A 104 12.63 -7.48 -8.23
C ASP A 104 12.98 -8.75 -9.03
N TYR A 105 13.56 -8.58 -10.22
CA TYR A 105 13.99 -9.69 -11.07
C TYR A 105 15.11 -10.52 -10.41
N GLU A 106 16.12 -9.86 -9.85
CA GLU A 106 17.23 -10.54 -9.19
C GLU A 106 16.76 -11.30 -7.95
N LEU A 107 15.92 -10.67 -7.12
CA LEU A 107 15.33 -11.30 -5.95
C LEU A 107 14.51 -12.53 -6.34
N LEU A 108 13.59 -12.40 -7.30
CA LEU A 108 12.78 -13.52 -7.77
C LEU A 108 13.64 -14.63 -8.40
N SER A 109 14.70 -14.28 -9.13
CA SER A 109 15.63 -15.28 -9.67
C SER A 109 16.41 -16.02 -8.59
N ILE A 110 16.78 -15.36 -7.48
CA ILE A 110 17.47 -16.00 -6.35
C ILE A 110 16.50 -16.97 -5.66
N LEU A 111 15.29 -16.49 -5.33
CA LEU A 111 14.27 -17.30 -4.66
C LEU A 111 13.83 -18.49 -5.52
N GLY A 112 13.64 -18.30 -6.83
CA GLY A 112 13.26 -19.36 -7.76
C GLY A 112 14.34 -20.44 -7.97
N LYS A 113 15.60 -20.16 -7.62
CA LYS A 113 16.72 -21.13 -7.65
C LYS A 113 17.07 -21.68 -6.26
N SER A 114 16.23 -21.41 -5.26
CA SER A 114 16.40 -21.89 -3.90
C SER A 114 16.50 -23.42 -3.83
N ASN A 115 17.38 -23.94 -2.98
CA ASN A 115 17.44 -25.38 -2.68
C ASN A 115 16.29 -25.86 -1.79
N LYS A 116 15.49 -24.94 -1.24
CA LYS A 116 14.31 -25.23 -0.41
C LYS A 116 13.07 -25.30 -1.32
N LYS A 117 12.54 -26.51 -1.55
CA LYS A 117 11.37 -26.74 -2.41
C LYS A 117 10.17 -25.83 -2.08
N GLN A 118 9.91 -25.60 -0.79
CA GLN A 118 8.84 -24.70 -0.34
C GLN A 118 9.01 -23.25 -0.81
N VAL A 119 10.25 -22.75 -0.88
CA VAL A 119 10.52 -21.39 -1.39
C VAL A 119 10.21 -21.32 -2.87
N VAL A 120 10.65 -22.33 -3.64
CA VAL A 120 10.38 -22.41 -5.08
C VAL A 120 8.87 -22.44 -5.34
N ALA A 121 8.12 -23.25 -4.60
CA ALA A 121 6.67 -23.31 -4.74
C ALA A 121 5.95 -22.00 -4.40
N LEU A 122 6.45 -21.24 -3.41
CA LEU A 122 5.91 -19.90 -3.09
C LEU A 122 6.16 -18.91 -4.23
N VAL A 123 7.35 -18.94 -4.85
CA VAL A 123 7.66 -18.09 -6.01
C VAL A 123 6.83 -18.51 -7.22
N GLU A 124 6.67 -19.81 -7.45
CA GLU A 124 5.80 -20.32 -8.51
C GLU A 124 4.38 -19.78 -8.33
N LEU A 125 3.81 -19.88 -7.12
CA LEU A 125 2.49 -19.34 -6.79
C LEU A 125 2.34 -17.85 -7.12
N LEU A 126 3.39 -17.02 -6.91
CA LEU A 126 3.39 -15.59 -7.28
C LEU A 126 3.42 -15.34 -8.80
N THR A 127 4.01 -16.25 -9.56
CA THR A 127 4.18 -16.13 -11.02
C THR A 127 3.06 -16.80 -11.82
N GLN A 128 2.17 -17.53 -11.16
CA GLN A 128 0.98 -18.14 -11.74
C GLN A 128 -0.22 -17.17 -11.76
N PRO A 129 -1.29 -17.48 -12.49
CA PRO A 129 -2.53 -16.70 -12.45
C PRO A 129 -3.02 -16.44 -11.01
N PRO A 130 -3.44 -15.21 -10.67
CA PRO A 130 -3.82 -14.84 -9.29
C PRO A 130 -4.94 -15.68 -8.68
N GLU A 131 -5.76 -16.32 -9.51
CA GLU A 131 -6.87 -17.19 -9.10
C GLU A 131 -6.41 -18.42 -8.29
N GLN A 132 -5.14 -18.79 -8.39
CA GLN A 132 -4.55 -19.87 -7.59
C GLN A 132 -4.24 -19.44 -6.16
N ILE A 133 -4.26 -18.13 -5.86
CA ILE A 133 -4.05 -17.60 -4.52
C ILE A 133 -5.39 -17.60 -3.79
N HIS A 134 -5.56 -18.57 -2.89
CA HIS A 134 -6.78 -18.70 -2.11
C HIS A 134 -6.69 -17.90 -0.81
N VAL A 135 -7.53 -16.86 -0.71
CA VAL A 135 -7.63 -16.00 0.47
C VAL A 135 -9.01 -16.15 1.09
N SER A 136 -9.05 -16.52 2.38
CA SER A 136 -10.25 -16.65 3.18
C SER A 136 -10.46 -15.41 4.05
N SER A 137 -11.71 -14.96 4.17
CA SER A 137 -12.11 -13.97 5.18
C SER A 137 -12.37 -14.59 6.56
N THR A 138 -12.43 -15.92 6.65
CA THR A 138 -12.60 -16.66 7.90
C THR A 138 -11.24 -17.15 8.36
N ILE A 139 -10.87 -16.86 9.60
CA ILE A 139 -9.60 -17.28 10.20
C ILE A 139 -9.81 -18.65 10.85
N SER A 140 -9.28 -19.70 10.23
CA SER A 140 -9.34 -21.08 10.75
C SER A 140 -8.18 -21.40 11.68
N GLY A 141 -7.03 -20.75 11.47
CA GLY A 141 -5.75 -21.05 12.12
C GLY A 141 -4.87 -22.00 11.30
N ASP A 142 -5.38 -22.57 10.21
CA ASP A 142 -4.65 -23.53 9.36
C ASP A 142 -3.81 -22.86 8.26
N GLY A 143 -4.03 -21.56 8.02
CA GLY A 143 -3.35 -20.79 6.99
C GLY A 143 -2.36 -19.75 7.54
N ILE A 144 -1.90 -18.87 6.66
CA ILE A 144 -1.05 -17.74 7.04
C ILE A 144 -1.92 -16.49 7.22
N LEU A 145 -1.88 -15.91 8.42
CA LEU A 145 -2.59 -14.66 8.71
C LEU A 145 -2.06 -13.51 7.84
N LEU A 146 -3.00 -12.79 7.23
CA LEU A 146 -2.82 -11.57 6.45
C LEU A 146 -3.58 -10.43 7.12
N GLY A 147 -3.08 -9.22 7.03
CA GLY A 147 -3.78 -8.05 7.54
C GLY A 147 -3.13 -6.75 7.14
N ALA A 148 -3.87 -5.65 7.27
CA ALA A 148 -3.35 -4.32 7.03
C ALA A 148 -2.20 -4.03 8.00
N ARG A 149 -1.02 -3.70 7.46
CA ARG A 149 0.15 -3.31 8.28
C ARG A 149 0.19 -1.80 8.56
N LYS A 150 -0.35 -1.00 7.64
CA LYS A 150 -0.29 0.46 7.71
C LYS A 150 -1.49 1.07 6.98
N ILE A 151 -2.11 2.06 7.62
CA ILE A 151 -3.16 2.90 7.04
C ILE A 151 -2.65 4.33 7.09
N TYR A 152 -2.58 4.99 5.94
CA TYR A 152 -2.23 6.40 5.85
C TYR A 152 -3.46 7.24 6.16
N ASN A 153 -3.41 7.92 7.30
CA ASN A 153 -4.49 8.78 7.81
C ASN A 153 -4.18 10.27 7.65
N LYS A 154 -3.15 10.62 6.89
CA LYS A 154 -2.79 12.00 6.56
C LYS A 154 -3.77 12.57 5.54
N THR A 155 -4.08 13.85 5.65
CA THR A 155 -5.04 14.53 4.77
C THR A 155 -4.45 15.84 4.25
N PRO A 156 -4.92 16.37 3.10
CA PRO A 156 -4.52 17.71 2.68
C PRO A 156 -5.04 18.78 3.65
N LEU A 157 -4.52 20.00 3.54
CA LEU A 157 -5.02 21.19 4.21
C LEU A 157 -6.10 21.88 3.35
N TYR A 158 -7.14 22.41 4.00
CA TYR A 158 -8.04 23.40 3.42
C TYR A 158 -8.20 24.56 4.42
N CYS A 159 -8.07 25.80 3.93
CA CYS A 159 -8.07 27.00 4.77
C CYS A 159 -7.11 26.92 5.97
N GLY A 160 -5.93 26.33 5.78
CA GLY A 160 -4.91 26.18 6.82
C GLY A 160 -5.21 25.12 7.88
N GLN A 161 -6.22 24.27 7.69
CA GLN A 161 -6.54 23.17 8.61
C GLN A 161 -6.59 21.83 7.87
N PRO A 162 -6.13 20.73 8.50
CA PRO A 162 -6.26 19.40 7.91
C PRO A 162 -7.73 19.03 7.67
N PHE A 163 -8.01 18.39 6.54
CA PHE A 163 -9.34 17.86 6.24
C PHE A 163 -9.83 16.88 7.32
N SER A 164 -8.94 16.21 8.04
CA SER A 164 -9.28 15.36 9.20
C SER A 164 -10.11 16.08 10.28
N ARG A 165 -10.11 17.42 10.32
CA ARG A 165 -10.91 18.25 11.23
C ARG A 165 -12.30 18.61 10.68
N MET A 166 -12.59 18.23 9.43
CA MET A 166 -13.83 18.52 8.71
C MET A 166 -14.70 17.26 8.58
N LEU A 167 -16.01 17.43 8.38
CA LEU A 167 -16.95 16.30 8.30
C LEU A 167 -16.59 15.31 7.18
N ASP A 168 -16.23 15.81 5.99
CA ASP A 168 -15.89 14.96 4.84
C ASP A 168 -14.59 14.18 5.08
N GLY A 169 -13.58 14.82 5.69
CA GLY A 169 -12.34 14.14 6.06
C GLY A 169 -12.55 13.11 7.17
N GLN A 170 -13.34 13.42 8.21
CA GLN A 170 -13.71 12.44 9.24
C GLN A 170 -14.46 11.25 8.66
N THR A 171 -15.40 11.51 7.76
CA THR A 171 -16.14 10.46 7.03
C THR A 171 -15.20 9.58 6.23
N MET A 172 -14.23 10.16 5.53
CA MET A 172 -13.26 9.38 4.76
C MET A 172 -12.31 8.58 5.66
N LEU A 173 -11.82 9.17 6.75
CA LEU A 173 -10.98 8.47 7.72
C LEU A 173 -11.71 7.29 8.37
N ALA A 174 -13.02 7.42 8.62
CA ALA A 174 -13.84 6.31 9.09
C ALA A 174 -13.95 5.19 8.03
N LYS A 175 -14.11 5.54 6.74
CA LYS A 175 -14.09 4.56 5.64
C LYS A 175 -12.74 3.86 5.53
N LEU A 176 -11.63 4.59 5.63
CA LEU A 176 -10.27 4.05 5.61
C LEU A 176 -10.05 3.05 6.74
N LYS A 177 -10.45 3.39 7.97
CA LYS A 177 -10.43 2.45 9.10
C LYS A 177 -11.24 1.18 8.84
N GLY A 178 -12.36 1.30 8.14
CA GLY A 178 -13.18 0.15 7.74
C GLY A 178 -12.53 -0.80 6.73
N LEU A 179 -11.40 -0.42 6.10
CA LEU A 179 -10.60 -1.29 5.25
C LEU A 179 -9.68 -2.21 6.08
N GLU A 180 -9.47 -1.91 7.36
CA GLU A 180 -8.66 -2.73 8.25
C GLU A 180 -9.35 -4.07 8.50
N LYS A 181 -8.86 -5.11 7.82
CA LYS A 181 -9.38 -6.47 7.91
C LYS A 181 -8.25 -7.46 7.93
N ASN A 182 -8.50 -8.57 8.62
CA ASN A 182 -7.63 -9.73 8.59
C ASN A 182 -8.20 -10.78 7.64
N TYR A 183 -7.29 -11.47 6.96
CA TYR A 183 -7.58 -12.57 6.06
C TYR A 183 -6.64 -13.73 6.37
N GLU A 184 -6.92 -14.88 5.79
CA GLU A 184 -6.08 -16.06 5.91
C GLU A 184 -5.71 -16.57 4.52
N LEU A 185 -4.42 -16.67 4.24
CA LEU A 185 -3.88 -17.29 3.05
C LEU A 185 -3.88 -18.81 3.22
N ILE A 186 -4.59 -19.52 2.35
CA ILE A 186 -4.64 -20.97 2.33
C ILE A 186 -3.61 -21.49 1.34
N LEU A 187 -2.51 -22.04 1.86
CA LEU A 187 -1.45 -22.61 1.03
C LEU A 187 -1.78 -24.05 0.66
N THR A 188 -2.02 -24.31 -0.62
CA THR A 188 -2.09 -25.66 -1.19
C THR A 188 -0.76 -26.01 -1.85
N ILE A 189 0.32 -25.99 -1.06
CA ILE A 189 1.66 -26.33 -1.55
C ILE A 189 1.86 -27.84 -1.42
N SER A 190 2.00 -28.53 -2.55
CA SER A 190 2.25 -29.98 -2.65
C SER A 190 3.74 -30.31 -2.53
#